data_AF-A0A945STL7-F1
#
_entry.id   AF-A0A945STL7-F1
#
_cell.length_a   1.000
_cell.length_b   1.000
_cell.length_c   1.000
_cell.angle_alpha   90.00
_cell.angle_beta   90.00
_cell.angle_gamma   90.00
#
_symmetry.space_group_name_H-M   'P 1'
#
loop_
_entity.id
_entity.type
_entity.pdbx_description
1 polymer ?
#
loop_
_entity_poly.entity_id
_entity_poly.type
_entity_poly.pdbx_seq_one_letter_code
_entity_poly.pdbx_strand_id
1 'polypeptide(L)'
;MISQVASQITWNFFASHVEGEGGKTTLHNRPYRVQTAPGSKVEIEGFSRAYVDGAETHIYTPAKGDVVMFNSHNPHEWTAVEQGQRRMGVSTYIARMPDGDFIYWS
;
A
#
# COMPACT_ATOMS: atom_id res chain seq x y z
N MET A 1 21.01 -0.16 0.11
CA MET A 1 20.34 -1.47 -0.01
C MET A 1 18.92 -1.28 -0.52
N ILE A 2 18.05 -0.57 0.20
CA ILE A 2 16.68 -0.25 -0.21
C ILE A 2 16.59 0.52 -1.54
N SER A 3 17.47 1.49 -1.74
CA SER A 3 17.53 2.33 -2.93
C SER A 3 17.84 1.59 -4.23
N GLN A 4 18.18 0.29 -4.18
CA GLN A 4 18.51 -0.52 -5.34
C GLN A 4 17.42 -1.52 -5.71
N VAL A 5 16.29 -1.52 -4.99
CA VAL A 5 15.16 -2.42 -5.29
C VAL A 5 14.64 -2.16 -6.71
N ALA A 6 14.54 -3.23 -7.49
CA ALA A 6 14.05 -3.17 -8.87
C ALA A 6 12.52 -3.14 -8.93
N SER A 7 11.85 -3.84 -8.01
CA SER A 7 10.39 -3.88 -7.90
C SER A 7 9.99 -4.34 -6.50
N GLN A 8 8.86 -3.83 -5.99
CA GLN A 8 8.34 -4.23 -4.69
C GLN A 8 6.83 -4.43 -4.71
N ILE A 9 6.36 -5.26 -3.80
CA ILE A 9 4.96 -5.41 -3.42
C ILE A 9 4.82 -5.16 -1.92
N THR A 10 3.64 -4.72 -1.50
CA THR A 10 3.31 -4.70 -0.07
C THR A 10 2.62 -5.99 0.33
N TRP A 11 2.85 -6.40 1.58
CA TRP A 11 2.25 -7.55 2.23
C TRP A 11 1.63 -7.07 3.55
N ASN A 12 0.32 -7.23 3.70
CA ASN A 12 -0.44 -6.71 4.84
C ASN A 12 -1.17 -7.85 5.55
N PHE A 13 -0.79 -8.12 6.80
CA PHE A 13 -1.51 -9.04 7.68
C PHE A 13 -2.47 -8.26 8.59
N PHE A 14 -3.72 -8.71 8.69
CA PHE A 14 -4.75 -8.09 9.52
C PHE A 14 -5.02 -8.89 10.79
N ALA A 15 -4.70 -8.31 11.95
CA ALA A 15 -4.81 -8.94 13.26
C ALA A 15 -6.19 -8.74 13.92
N SER A 16 -7.00 -7.82 13.41
CA SER A 16 -8.36 -7.54 13.89
C SER A 16 -9.35 -7.43 12.73
N HIS A 17 -10.62 -7.58 13.08
CA HIS A 17 -11.76 -7.25 12.23
C HIS A 17 -12.34 -5.90 12.67
N VAL A 18 -12.94 -5.17 11.71
CA VAL A 18 -13.67 -3.92 11.94
C VAL A 18 -15.09 -4.15 11.45
N GLU A 19 -16.07 -3.86 12.29
CA GLU A 19 -17.48 -3.91 11.96
C GLU A 19 -17.93 -2.61 11.29
N GLY A 20 -18.94 -2.71 10.41
CA GLY A 20 -19.51 -1.56 9.72
C GLY A 20 -18.71 -1.11 8.50
N GLU A 21 -18.73 0.20 8.23
CA GLU A 21 -18.20 0.79 6.99
C GLU A 21 -16.74 1.29 7.10
N GLY A 22 -16.17 1.24 8.32
CA GLY A 22 -14.82 1.69 8.61
C GLY A 22 -13.72 0.68 8.23
N GLY A 23 -12.48 1.14 8.15
CA GLY A 23 -11.31 0.28 7.92
C GLY A 23 -11.18 -0.36 6.53
N LYS A 24 -12.06 0.01 5.60
CA LYS A 24 -12.01 -0.41 4.18
C LYS A 24 -10.78 0.16 3.52
N THR A 25 -10.11 -0.62 2.70
CA THR A 25 -9.01 -0.13 1.88
C THR A 25 -9.46 0.04 0.45
N THR A 26 -9.22 1.22 -0.11
CA THR A 26 -9.40 1.53 -1.52
C THR A 26 -8.04 1.48 -2.19
N LEU A 27 -7.90 0.64 -3.21
CA LEU A 27 -6.73 0.54 -4.08
C LEU A 27 -7.08 1.15 -5.44
N HIS A 28 -6.33 2.16 -5.86
CA HIS A 28 -6.49 2.78 -7.18
C HIS A 28 -5.54 2.13 -8.17
N ASN A 29 -6.04 1.57 -9.27
CA ASN A 29 -5.27 0.92 -10.33
C ASN A 29 -4.54 1.93 -11.22
N ARG A 30 -3.65 2.73 -10.61
CA ARG A 30 -2.86 3.77 -11.26
C ARG A 30 -1.49 3.87 -10.61
N PRO A 31 -0.55 2.95 -10.89
CA PRO A 31 0.74 2.93 -10.23
C PRO A 31 1.53 4.23 -10.46
N TYR A 32 2.12 4.78 -9.40
CA TYR A 32 3.05 5.89 -9.50
C TYR A 32 4.18 5.56 -10.46
N ARG A 33 4.44 6.49 -11.38
CA ARG A 33 5.62 6.47 -12.25
C ARG A 33 6.57 7.54 -11.76
N VAL A 34 7.47 7.16 -10.86
CA VAL A 34 8.50 8.08 -10.37
C VAL A 34 9.53 8.26 -11.50
N GLN A 35 9.46 9.40 -12.18
CA GLN A 35 10.51 9.87 -13.07
C GLN A 35 11.27 10.98 -12.35
N THR A 36 12.32 10.61 -11.64
CA THR A 36 13.17 11.57 -10.93
C THR A 36 14.57 11.54 -11.52
N ALA A 37 15.16 12.73 -11.64
CA ALA A 37 16.56 12.82 -12.02
C ALA A 37 17.45 12.28 -10.88
N PRO A 38 18.63 11.72 -11.20
CA PRO A 38 19.59 11.30 -10.18
C PRO A 38 19.90 12.45 -9.22
N GLY A 39 19.75 12.21 -7.91
CA GLY A 39 20.02 13.19 -6.85
C GLY A 39 18.84 14.07 -6.45
N SER A 40 17.68 13.97 -7.12
CA SER A 40 16.46 14.65 -6.68
C SER A 40 15.88 13.99 -5.42
N LYS A 41 15.44 14.81 -4.46
CA LYS A 41 14.60 14.33 -3.36
C LYS A 41 13.17 14.21 -3.86
N VAL A 42 12.51 13.13 -3.48
CA VAL A 42 11.06 12.96 -3.66
C VAL A 42 10.42 13.13 -2.31
N GLU A 43 9.56 14.13 -2.17
CA GLU A 43 8.65 14.18 -1.04
C GLU A 43 7.48 13.26 -1.34
N ILE A 44 7.27 12.27 -0.46
CA ILE A 44 6.13 11.37 -0.54
C ILE A 44 5.01 12.02 0.28
N GLU A 45 4.26 12.91 -0.35
CA GLU A 45 2.97 13.36 0.18
C GLU A 45 1.86 12.39 -0.24
N GLY A 46 0.68 12.50 0.37
CA GLY A 46 -0.51 11.78 -0.11
C GLY A 46 -0.81 12.11 -1.58
N PHE A 47 -1.64 11.31 -2.25
CA PHE A 47 -2.08 11.63 -3.61
C PHE A 47 -3.20 12.67 -3.61
N SER A 48 -3.20 13.54 -4.63
CA SER A 48 -4.36 14.38 -4.92
C SER A 48 -5.51 13.54 -5.51
N ARG A 49 -6.76 13.96 -5.26
CA ARG A 49 -7.93 13.30 -5.86
C ARG A 49 -7.92 13.31 -7.38
N ALA A 50 -7.39 14.38 -7.98
CA ALA A 50 -7.23 14.48 -9.43
C ALA A 50 -6.29 13.41 -10.01
N TYR A 51 -5.28 12.95 -9.25
CA TYR A 51 -4.37 11.90 -9.72
C TYR A 51 -5.09 10.58 -9.95
N VAL A 52 -5.98 10.20 -9.04
CA VAL A 52 -6.72 8.93 -9.08
C VAL A 52 -8.05 9.02 -9.83
N ASP A 53 -8.38 10.20 -10.38
CA ASP A 53 -9.63 10.41 -11.10
C ASP A 53 -9.72 9.51 -12.35
N GLY A 54 -10.88 8.88 -12.51
CA GLY A 54 -11.15 7.88 -13.55
C GLY A 54 -10.36 6.57 -13.46
N ALA A 55 -9.52 6.37 -12.43
CA ALA A 55 -8.84 5.09 -12.25
C ALA A 55 -9.81 4.00 -11.81
N GLU A 56 -9.63 2.78 -12.31
CA GLU A 56 -10.29 1.60 -11.76
C GLU A 56 -9.92 1.45 -10.27
N THR A 57 -10.89 1.10 -9.43
CA THR A 57 -10.69 0.94 -8.00
C THR A 57 -11.13 -0.43 -7.52
N HIS A 58 -10.37 -0.96 -6.57
CA HIS A 58 -10.77 -2.14 -5.81
C HIS A 58 -10.88 -1.74 -4.34
N ILE A 59 -12.04 -2.04 -3.75
CA ILE A 59 -12.31 -1.76 -2.35
C ILE A 59 -12.44 -3.11 -1.64
N TYR A 60 -11.75 -3.26 -0.52
CA TYR A 60 -11.86 -4.47 0.30
C TYR A 60 -11.96 -4.14 1.79
N THR A 61 -12.66 -5.02 2.50
CA THR A 61 -12.74 -5.02 3.97
C THR A 61 -12.01 -6.26 4.47
N PRO A 62 -10.79 -6.14 5.03
CA PRO A 62 -10.04 -7.29 5.49
C PRO A 62 -10.70 -7.93 6.72
N ALA A 63 -10.76 -9.26 6.74
CA ALA A 63 -11.10 -10.04 7.92
C ALA A 63 -9.86 -10.28 8.79
N LYS A 64 -10.09 -10.66 10.05
CA LYS A 64 -9.00 -11.10 10.93
C LYS A 64 -8.37 -12.36 10.35
N GLY A 65 -7.04 -12.33 10.17
CA GLY A 65 -6.26 -13.42 9.60
C GLY A 65 -5.96 -13.24 8.11
N ASP A 66 -6.61 -12.29 7.44
CA ASP A 66 -6.34 -12.03 6.03
C ASP A 66 -4.91 -11.53 5.82
N VAL A 67 -4.34 -12.00 4.71
CA VAL A 67 -3.10 -11.49 4.14
C VAL A 67 -3.44 -10.92 2.77
N VAL A 68 -3.25 -9.61 2.60
CA VAL A 68 -3.49 -8.93 1.32
C VAL A 68 -2.18 -8.43 0.75
N MET A 69 -1.91 -8.81 -0.50
CA MET A 69 -0.72 -8.45 -1.26
C MET A 69 -1.13 -7.65 -2.49
N PHE A 70 -0.47 -6.52 -2.73
CA PHE A 70 -0.71 -5.72 -3.93
C PHE A 70 0.52 -4.91 -4.33
N ASN A 71 0.52 -4.36 -5.54
CA ASN A 71 1.57 -3.48 -6.02
C ASN A 71 1.58 -2.19 -5.20
N SER A 72 2.61 -1.98 -4.38
CA SER A 72 2.66 -0.82 -3.48
C SER A 72 2.77 0.53 -4.20
N HIS A 73 3.08 0.55 -5.50
CA HIS A 73 3.04 1.76 -6.30
C HIS A 73 1.62 2.23 -6.60
N ASN A 74 0.61 1.38 -6.43
CA ASN A 74 -0.77 1.79 -6.58
C ASN A 74 -1.15 2.67 -5.38
N PRO A 75 -1.66 3.90 -5.61
CA PRO A 75 -2.21 4.73 -4.54
C PRO A 75 -3.29 3.97 -3.78
N HIS A 76 -3.22 4.01 -2.46
CA HIS A 76 -4.20 3.34 -1.61
C HIS A 76 -4.43 4.14 -0.33
N GLU A 77 -5.64 4.04 0.18
CA GLU A 77 -6.10 4.73 1.38
C GLU A 77 -7.05 3.83 2.16
N TRP A 78 -7.33 4.16 3.42
CA TRP A 78 -8.32 3.45 4.20
C TRP A 78 -9.25 4.40 4.96
N THR A 79 -10.50 3.96 5.15
CA THR A 79 -11.47 4.71 5.94
C THR A 79 -11.16 4.62 7.43
N ALA A 80 -11.45 5.69 8.16
CA ALA A 80 -11.38 5.68 9.63
C ALA A 80 -12.32 4.61 10.21
N VAL A 81 -11.96 4.08 11.37
CA VAL A 81 -12.83 3.15 12.12
C VAL A 81 -13.68 3.92 13.11
N GLU A 82 -14.84 3.37 13.46
CA GLU A 82 -15.72 3.95 14.49
C GLU A 82 -15.08 3.92 15.88
N GLN A 83 -15.58 4.77 16.78
CA GLN A 83 -15.06 4.88 18.13
C GLN A 83 -15.13 3.53 18.88
N GLY A 84 -14.03 3.14 19.52
CA GLY A 84 -13.92 1.87 20.26
C GLY A 84 -13.45 0.69 19.41
N GLN A 85 -13.47 0.80 18.08
CA GLN A 85 -12.91 -0.21 17.19
C GLN A 85 -11.43 0.04 16.89
N ARG A 86 -10.73 -1.00 16.39
CA ARG A 86 -9.33 -0.89 15.96
C ARG A 86 -9.08 -1.72 14.71
N ARG A 87 -8.45 -1.10 13.70
CA ARG A 87 -7.83 -1.80 12.56
C ARG A 87 -6.37 -2.05 12.89
N MET A 88 -6.02 -3.28 13.25
CA MET A 88 -4.67 -3.67 13.67
C MET A 88 -4.07 -4.64 12.66
N GLY A 89 -2.78 -4.51 12.42
CA GLY A 89 -2.07 -5.36 11.47
C GLY A 89 -0.59 -5.03 11.40
N VAL A 90 0.10 -5.77 10.54
CA VAL A 90 1.50 -5.51 10.18
C VAL A 90 1.57 -5.36 8.68
N SER A 91 2.23 -4.30 8.23
CA SER A 91 2.52 -4.04 6.83
C SER A 91 4.01 -4.18 6.62
N THR A 92 4.41 -4.94 5.61
CA THR A 92 5.81 -5.09 5.21
C THR A 92 5.92 -4.95 3.70
N TYR A 93 7.14 -4.90 3.20
CA TYR A 93 7.43 -4.96 1.78
C TYR A 93 8.28 -6.18 1.46
N ILE A 94 7.98 -6.78 0.31
CA ILE A 94 8.82 -7.78 -0.34
C ILE A 94 9.35 -7.16 -1.61
N ALA A 95 10.66 -7.16 -1.76
CA ALA A 95 11.33 -6.50 -2.86
C ALA A 95 12.28 -7.45 -3.58
N ARG A 96 12.35 -7.31 -4.91
CA ARG A 96 13.32 -8.01 -5.75
C ARG A 96 14.52 -7.11 -6.03
N MET A 97 15.71 -7.62 -5.78
CA MET A 97 16.99 -6.99 -6.07
C MET A 97 17.37 -7.15 -7.55
N PRO A 98 18.34 -6.38 -8.09
CA PRO A 98 18.74 -6.47 -9.50
C PRO A 98 19.32 -7.83 -9.90
N ASP A 99 19.94 -8.55 -8.97
CA ASP A 99 20.49 -9.90 -9.14
C ASP A 99 19.44 -11.01 -9.01
N GLY A 100 18.21 -10.67 -8.64
CA GLY A 100 17.08 -11.60 -8.51
C GLY A 100 16.79 -12.04 -7.07
N ASP A 101 17.62 -11.68 -6.10
CA ASP A 101 17.37 -12.01 -4.70
C ASP A 101 16.14 -11.25 -4.15
N PHE A 102 15.52 -11.82 -3.12
CA PHE A 102 14.39 -11.19 -2.43
C PHE A 102 14.82 -10.70 -1.05
N ILE A 103 14.36 -9.50 -0.70
CA ILE A 103 14.52 -8.92 0.62
C ILE A 103 13.16 -8.56 1.22
N TYR A 104 13.11 -8.53 2.55
CA TYR A 104 11.94 -8.21 3.34
C TYR A 104 12.29 -7.07 4.31
N TRP A 105 11.41 -6.08 4.44
CA TRP A 105 11.55 -5.03 5.45
C TRP A 105 10.21 -4.41 5.85
N SER A 106 10.24 -3.58 6.88
CA SER A 106 9.22 -2.57 7.21
C SER A 106 9.88 -1.30 7.74
#